data_AF-A0A7J6XCG2-F1
#
_entry.id   AF-A0A7J6XCG2-F1
#
_cell.length_a   1.000
_cell.length_b   1.000
_cell.length_c   1.000
_cell.angle_alpha   90.00
_cell.angle_beta   90.00
_cell.angle_gamma   90.00
#
_symmetry.space_group_name_H-M   'P 1'
#
loop_
_entity.id
_entity.type
_entity.pdbx_description
1 polymer ?
#
loop_
_entity_poly.entity_id
_entity_poly.type
_entity_poly.pdbx_seq_one_letter_code
_entity_poly.pdbx_strand_id
1 'polypeptide(L)'
;MIVNIDLFRCPACRNYKPQYEKVARLFNGPYAVHPGVVFMTRVDCAEKINAKLCDRYSVSHYPMLLWGPPSKFSSGSWDPKQNKNEIQAIDDGRTADRLLNWINKQLGSSYHLDDEKFENEHVAVNASDPGQIVRAVYDIEEATATAFDIILTHKMINSKTRGPLISFFQLLVAHHPSKRCRKGTADILVNFDDLWPSNIWHSNVQEAVVSQGNIALKDFRICGKEVPRGYWIFCRGSKNDTRGFSCGLWVFLHSLSVRIEDRESQSVFTTVCDFIHNFFICEECRQHFYKMCSSVSSPFNKTRDYVLWLWNAHNEVNHRLMKEEAHLQTGDPKYPKIFGHQSSCAHLVFAPQSGKTMKSIGIKMRFSNFWLITMGERLCLHTKTRVFLRMIKLSQLMIVQPQQMLLQYR
;
A
#
# COMPACT_ATOMS: atom_id res chain seq x y z
N MET A 1 2.44 8.97 -16.83
CA MET A 1 0.96 9.03 -17.02
C MET A 1 0.70 9.55 -18.42
N ILE A 2 -0.30 9.00 -19.12
CA ILE A 2 -0.77 9.46 -20.43
C ILE A 2 -2.19 9.97 -20.28
N VAL A 3 -2.46 11.17 -20.76
CA VAL A 3 -3.81 11.74 -20.83
C VAL A 3 -4.20 11.90 -22.29
N ASN A 4 -5.30 11.26 -22.69
CA ASN A 4 -5.97 11.53 -23.96
C ASN A 4 -7.05 12.60 -23.75
N ILE A 5 -6.81 13.78 -24.28
CA ILE A 5 -7.77 14.87 -24.30
C ILE A 5 -8.56 14.75 -25.61
N ASP A 6 -9.85 14.51 -25.50
CA ASP A 6 -10.72 14.26 -26.63
C ASP A 6 -12.00 15.10 -26.61
N LEU A 7 -12.77 14.97 -27.68
CA LEU A 7 -14.04 15.65 -27.86
C LEU A 7 -15.03 14.63 -28.42
N PHE A 8 -16.03 14.21 -27.65
CA PHE A 8 -16.92 13.10 -28.07
C PHE A 8 -17.59 13.30 -29.45
N ARG A 9 -17.91 14.55 -29.81
CA ARG A 9 -18.51 14.89 -31.11
C ARG A 9 -17.53 14.83 -32.28
N CYS A 10 -16.22 14.72 -32.03
CA CYS A 10 -15.21 14.65 -33.07
C CYS A 10 -15.14 13.23 -33.67
N PRO A 11 -15.36 13.08 -34.99
CA PRO A 11 -15.25 11.78 -35.66
C PRO A 11 -13.87 11.13 -35.50
N ALA A 12 -12.80 11.91 -35.57
CA ALA A 12 -11.44 11.41 -35.39
C ALA A 12 -11.20 10.87 -33.96
N CYS A 13 -11.76 11.52 -32.94
CA CYS A 13 -11.69 11.05 -31.55
C CYS A 13 -12.42 9.72 -31.36
N ARG A 14 -13.62 9.60 -31.95
CA ARG A 14 -14.39 8.35 -31.93
C ARG A 14 -13.64 7.19 -32.58
N ASN A 15 -12.98 7.44 -33.71
CA ASN A 15 -12.19 6.42 -34.41
C ASN A 15 -10.90 6.08 -33.65
N TYR A 16 -10.32 7.04 -32.94
CA TYR A 16 -9.11 6.83 -32.15
C TYR A 16 -9.37 6.15 -30.80
N LYS A 17 -10.55 6.33 -30.21
CA LYS A 17 -10.96 5.71 -28.94
C LYS A 17 -10.60 4.22 -28.83
N PRO A 18 -11.00 3.33 -29.77
CA PRO A 18 -10.66 1.91 -29.65
C PRO A 18 -9.14 1.64 -29.70
N GLN A 19 -8.37 2.46 -30.42
CA GLN A 19 -6.91 2.34 -30.49
C GLN A 19 -6.28 2.67 -29.13
N TYR A 20 -6.71 3.78 -28.52
CA TYR A 20 -6.26 4.19 -27.20
C TYR A 20 -6.64 3.17 -26.12
N GLU A 21 -7.88 2.68 -26.15
CA GLU A 21 -8.37 1.68 -25.19
C GLU A 21 -7.62 0.34 -25.32
N LYS A 22 -7.21 -0.05 -26.53
CA LYS A 22 -6.41 -1.28 -26.74
C LYS A 22 -5.09 -1.22 -25.97
N VAL A 23 -4.39 -0.08 -26.01
CA VAL A 23 -3.16 0.14 -25.24
C VAL A 23 -3.45 0.31 -23.76
N ALA A 24 -4.49 1.06 -23.41
CA ALA A 24 -4.86 1.30 -22.01
C ALA A 24 -5.17 -0.01 -21.27
N ARG A 25 -5.76 -1.01 -21.93
CA ARG A 25 -6.00 -2.34 -21.35
C ARG A 25 -4.73 -3.07 -20.94
N LEU A 26 -3.57 -2.76 -21.55
CA LEU A 26 -2.31 -3.34 -21.09
C LEU A 26 -1.93 -2.83 -19.71
N PHE A 27 -2.22 -1.58 -19.37
CA PHE A 27 -1.69 -0.93 -18.17
C PHE A 27 -2.74 -0.58 -17.09
N ASN A 28 -4.01 -0.48 -17.47
CA ASN A 28 -5.11 -0.05 -16.63
C ASN A 28 -6.17 -1.13 -16.41
N GLY A 29 -6.76 -1.11 -15.21
CA GLY A 29 -7.94 -1.92 -14.88
C GLY A 29 -7.60 -3.30 -14.32
N PRO A 30 -8.62 -4.06 -13.89
CA PRO A 30 -8.46 -5.31 -13.14
C PRO A 30 -7.86 -6.45 -13.97
N TYR A 31 -7.87 -6.35 -15.29
CA TYR A 31 -7.32 -7.33 -16.23
C TYR A 31 -6.07 -6.82 -16.95
N ALA A 32 -5.49 -5.71 -16.50
CA ALA A 32 -4.24 -5.21 -17.08
C ALA A 32 -3.13 -6.24 -16.97
N VAL A 33 -2.40 -6.36 -18.08
CA VAL A 33 -1.26 -7.27 -18.27
C VAL A 33 -0.04 -6.73 -17.53
N HIS A 34 0.17 -5.42 -17.60
CA HIS A 34 1.28 -4.66 -17.01
C HIS A 34 0.77 -3.56 -16.06
N PRO A 35 0.07 -3.91 -14.97
CA PRO A 35 -0.59 -2.93 -14.12
C PRO A 35 0.43 -2.02 -13.40
N GLY A 36 0.09 -0.74 -13.29
CA GLY A 36 0.86 0.22 -12.47
C GLY A 36 2.16 0.74 -13.09
N VAL A 37 2.51 0.32 -14.31
CA VAL A 37 3.65 0.87 -15.05
C VAL A 37 3.30 2.24 -15.66
N VAL A 38 2.19 2.30 -16.40
CA VAL A 38 1.69 3.52 -17.04
C VAL A 38 0.25 3.74 -16.65
N PHE A 39 -0.05 4.85 -15.98
CA PHE A 39 -1.44 5.26 -15.78
C PHE A 39 -1.95 6.00 -17.02
N MET A 40 -2.95 5.46 -17.68
CA MET A 40 -3.60 6.07 -18.85
C MET A 40 -4.97 6.65 -18.45
N THR A 41 -5.40 7.79 -18.99
CA THR A 41 -6.73 8.34 -18.70
C THR A 41 -7.24 9.19 -19.86
N ARG A 42 -8.55 9.45 -19.87
CA ARG A 42 -9.23 10.22 -20.91
C ARG A 42 -9.99 11.39 -20.30
N VAL A 43 -9.94 12.54 -20.96
CA VAL A 43 -10.68 13.76 -20.60
C VAL A 43 -11.50 14.21 -21.80
N ASP A 44 -12.81 14.31 -21.62
CA ASP A 44 -13.74 14.73 -22.68
C ASP A 44 -14.07 16.22 -22.56
N CYS A 45 -13.50 17.02 -23.44
CA CYS A 45 -13.71 18.47 -23.46
C CYS A 45 -15.07 18.89 -24.01
N ALA A 46 -15.92 17.96 -24.46
CA ALA A 46 -17.29 18.29 -24.86
C ALA A 46 -18.17 18.58 -23.62
N GLU A 47 -17.78 18.04 -22.47
CA GLU A 47 -18.49 18.21 -21.21
C GLU A 47 -18.18 19.57 -20.57
N LYS A 48 -19.22 20.33 -20.23
CA LYS A 48 -19.06 21.68 -19.64
C LYS A 48 -18.22 21.68 -18.36
N ILE A 49 -18.27 20.60 -17.57
CA ILE A 49 -17.47 20.43 -16.35
C ILE A 49 -15.95 20.42 -16.64
N ASN A 50 -15.55 20.01 -17.84
CA ASN A 50 -14.15 19.90 -18.24
C ASN A 50 -13.62 21.16 -18.93
N ALA A 51 -14.45 22.16 -19.22
CA ALA A 51 -14.04 23.36 -19.95
C ALA A 51 -12.81 24.06 -19.32
N LYS A 52 -12.86 24.36 -18.01
CA LYS A 52 -11.74 24.96 -17.27
C LYS A 52 -10.49 24.07 -17.23
N LEU A 53 -10.66 22.75 -17.31
CA LEU A 53 -9.53 21.83 -17.38
C LEU A 53 -8.88 21.92 -18.77
N CYS A 54 -9.67 21.81 -19.83
CA CYS A 54 -9.17 21.87 -21.20
C CYS A 54 -8.50 23.22 -21.52
N ASP A 55 -9.03 24.33 -21.02
CA ASP A 55 -8.43 25.66 -21.16
C ASP A 55 -7.04 25.74 -20.50
N ARG A 56 -6.88 25.18 -19.29
CA ARG A 56 -5.60 25.16 -18.57
C ARG A 56 -4.51 24.34 -19.26
N TYR A 57 -4.89 23.43 -20.14
CA TYR A 57 -3.97 22.57 -20.87
C TYR A 57 -3.84 22.98 -22.34
N SER A 58 -4.17 24.23 -22.68
CA SER A 58 -3.94 24.85 -24.00
C SER A 58 -4.26 23.92 -25.17
N VAL A 59 -5.41 23.23 -25.09
CA VAL A 59 -5.80 22.18 -26.03
C VAL A 59 -6.05 22.82 -27.39
N SER A 60 -5.17 22.54 -28.34
CA SER A 60 -5.20 23.17 -29.67
C SER A 60 -5.92 22.34 -30.73
N HIS A 61 -6.03 21.03 -30.51
CA HIS A 61 -6.63 20.09 -31.46
C HIS A 61 -7.08 18.82 -30.73
N TYR A 62 -7.87 17.98 -31.41
CA TYR A 62 -8.38 16.72 -30.87
C TYR A 62 -8.20 15.55 -31.86
N PRO A 63 -7.94 14.32 -31.38
CA PRO A 63 -7.51 14.00 -30.02
C PRO A 63 -6.08 14.51 -29.78
N MET A 64 -5.75 14.81 -28.52
CA MET A 64 -4.43 15.27 -28.10
C MET A 64 -3.92 14.41 -26.95
N LEU A 65 -2.67 13.97 -27.06
CA LEU A 65 -2.04 13.09 -26.07
C LEU A 65 -0.96 13.85 -25.29
N LEU A 66 -1.02 13.75 -23.97
CA LEU A 66 -0.03 14.34 -23.07
C LEU A 66 0.63 13.25 -22.22
N TRP A 67 1.95 13.30 -22.09
CA TRP A 67 2.76 12.43 -21.24
C TRP A 67 3.43 13.24 -20.13
N GLY A 68 3.42 12.73 -18.89
CA GLY A 68 4.18 13.33 -17.80
C GLY A 68 3.96 12.66 -16.44
N PRO A 69 4.58 13.20 -15.37
CA PRO A 69 4.37 12.73 -14.00
C PRO A 69 2.94 13.02 -13.50
N PRO A 70 2.26 12.11 -12.79
CA PRO A 70 0.89 12.33 -12.28
C PRO A 70 0.72 13.61 -11.46
N SER A 71 1.68 13.94 -10.60
CA SER A 71 1.64 15.13 -9.75
C SER A 71 1.51 16.45 -10.52
N LYS A 72 2.03 16.48 -11.75
CA LYS A 72 1.96 17.66 -12.63
C LYS A 72 0.59 17.80 -13.29
N PHE A 73 -0.12 16.70 -13.51
CA PHE A 73 -1.49 16.75 -14.02
C PHE A 73 -2.50 17.19 -12.94
N SER A 74 -2.27 16.85 -11.67
CA SER A 74 -3.20 17.18 -10.58
C SER A 74 -3.21 18.67 -10.18
N SER A 75 -2.11 19.38 -10.38
CA SER A 75 -1.91 20.76 -9.89
C SER A 75 -1.45 21.76 -10.95
N GLY A 76 -1.13 21.30 -12.16
CA GLY A 76 -0.50 22.12 -13.19
C GLY A 76 -1.43 22.65 -14.28
N SER A 77 -0.81 23.38 -15.20
CA SER A 77 -1.29 23.83 -16.50
C SER A 77 -0.24 23.45 -17.55
N TRP A 78 -0.64 23.36 -18.80
CA TRP A 78 0.29 23.06 -19.90
C TRP A 78 0.13 24.08 -21.02
N ASP A 79 1.27 24.62 -21.47
CA ASP A 79 1.37 25.53 -22.59
C ASP A 79 2.55 25.10 -23.48
N PRO A 80 2.32 24.72 -24.74
CA PRO A 80 3.38 24.24 -25.64
C PRO A 80 4.50 25.26 -25.89
N LYS A 81 4.27 26.56 -25.63
CA LYS A 81 5.27 27.63 -25.83
C LYS A 81 6.27 27.78 -24.68
N GLN A 82 6.07 27.08 -23.55
CA GLN A 82 6.95 27.18 -22.39
C GLN A 82 8.10 26.15 -22.47
N ASN A 83 9.34 26.64 -22.49
CA ASN A 83 10.57 25.85 -22.67
C ASN A 83 10.95 24.89 -21.52
N LYS A 84 10.14 24.75 -20.46
CA LYS A 84 10.41 23.89 -19.29
C LYS A 84 9.22 23.07 -18.83
N ASN A 85 8.46 22.48 -19.75
CA ASN A 85 7.36 21.60 -19.37
C ASN A 85 7.84 20.16 -19.15
N GLU A 86 7.63 19.64 -17.94
CA GLU A 86 7.77 18.21 -17.63
C GLU A 86 6.64 17.36 -18.26
N ILE A 87 5.61 18.03 -18.81
CA ILE A 87 4.55 17.41 -19.61
C ILE A 87 4.89 17.61 -21.09
N GLN A 88 4.89 16.52 -21.84
CA GLN A 88 5.23 16.46 -23.26
C GLN A 88 4.01 16.06 -24.09
N ALA A 89 3.85 16.66 -25.26
CA ALA A 89 2.86 16.18 -26.23
C ALA A 89 3.37 14.91 -26.92
N ILE A 90 2.46 13.98 -27.21
CA ILE A 90 2.75 12.78 -28.01
C ILE A 90 2.13 12.96 -29.39
N ASP A 91 2.97 13.27 -30.38
CA ASP A 91 2.49 13.56 -31.74
C ASP A 91 2.27 12.27 -32.57
N ASP A 92 3.10 11.25 -32.37
CA ASP A 92 3.07 9.99 -33.13
C ASP A 92 2.35 8.84 -32.37
N GLY A 93 1.18 9.14 -31.81
CA GLY A 93 0.39 8.17 -31.02
C GLY A 93 -0.91 7.71 -31.67
N ARG A 94 -1.12 7.96 -32.97
CA ARG A 94 -2.44 7.87 -33.64
C ARG A 94 -3.00 6.46 -33.85
N THR A 95 -2.20 5.41 -33.64
CA THR A 95 -2.64 4.01 -33.64
C THR A 95 -2.16 3.30 -32.37
N ALA A 96 -2.75 2.16 -32.04
CA ALA A 96 -2.35 1.38 -30.87
C ALA A 96 -0.86 0.99 -30.92
N ASP A 97 -0.38 0.50 -32.08
CA ASP A 97 1.02 0.09 -32.27
C ASP A 97 2.00 1.26 -32.10
N ARG A 98 1.68 2.42 -32.71
CA ARG A 98 2.54 3.60 -32.62
C ARG A 98 2.60 4.14 -31.20
N LEU A 99 1.46 4.20 -30.51
CA LEU A 99 1.41 4.62 -29.13
C LEU A 99 2.20 3.67 -28.22
N LEU A 100 2.04 2.35 -28.40
CA LEU A 100 2.77 1.36 -27.60
C LEU A 100 4.28 1.41 -27.87
N ASN A 101 4.68 1.53 -29.13
CA ASN A 101 6.09 1.70 -29.50
C ASN A 101 6.69 2.97 -28.91
N TRP A 102 5.92 4.06 -28.89
CA TRP A 102 6.34 5.29 -28.23
C TRP A 102 6.54 5.08 -26.72
N ILE A 103 5.59 4.42 -26.05
CA ILE A 103 5.70 4.07 -24.62
C ILE A 103 6.95 3.23 -24.34
N ASN A 104 7.14 2.17 -25.15
CA ASN A 104 8.31 1.29 -25.07
C ASN A 104 9.62 2.07 -25.17
N LYS A 105 9.70 3.03 -26.11
CA LYS A 105 10.87 3.89 -26.27
C LYS A 105 11.13 4.80 -25.06
N GLN A 106 10.08 5.37 -24.46
CA GLN A 106 10.23 6.22 -23.27
C GLN A 106 10.64 5.45 -22.03
N LEU A 107 10.21 4.19 -21.92
CA LEU A 107 10.46 3.35 -20.74
C LEU A 107 11.66 2.41 -20.89
N GLY A 108 12.26 2.32 -22.08
CA GLY A 108 13.27 1.30 -22.37
C GLY A 108 12.73 -0.12 -22.21
N SER A 109 11.47 -0.34 -22.60
CA SER A 109 10.71 -1.60 -22.42
C SER A 109 10.27 -2.18 -23.78
N SER A 110 9.68 -3.37 -23.77
CA SER A 110 9.21 -4.07 -24.99
C SER A 110 7.87 -4.77 -24.76
N TYR A 111 6.81 -3.98 -24.57
CA TYR A 111 5.43 -4.48 -24.46
C TYR A 111 4.82 -4.72 -25.85
N HIS A 112 3.93 -5.70 -25.96
CA HIS A 112 3.17 -6.01 -27.17
C HIS A 112 1.65 -5.91 -26.94
N LEU A 113 0.88 -5.67 -28.02
CA LEU A 113 -0.59 -5.50 -27.94
C LEU A 113 -1.33 -6.82 -27.70
N ASP A 114 -0.68 -7.92 -28.04
CA ASP A 114 -1.06 -9.30 -27.82
C ASP A 114 -0.38 -9.89 -26.59
N ASP A 115 0.28 -9.05 -25.76
CA ASP A 115 0.73 -9.50 -24.44
C ASP A 115 -0.49 -10.06 -23.70
N GLU A 116 -0.55 -11.38 -23.58
CA GLU A 116 -1.49 -12.04 -22.72
C GLU A 116 -0.92 -12.05 -21.31
N LYS A 117 -1.79 -12.22 -20.32
CA LYS A 117 -1.36 -12.42 -18.94
C LYS A 117 -0.57 -13.72 -18.89
N PHE A 118 0.76 -13.65 -19.02
CA PHE A 118 1.64 -14.82 -18.96
C PHE A 118 1.31 -15.62 -17.70
N GLU A 119 0.72 -16.80 -17.87
CA GLU A 119 0.26 -17.60 -16.74
C GLU A 119 1.41 -18.23 -15.95
N ASN A 120 2.65 -18.15 -16.44
CA ASN A 120 3.83 -18.81 -15.87
C ASN A 120 5.02 -17.87 -15.61
N GLU A 121 4.83 -16.73 -14.94
CA GLU A 121 5.96 -16.14 -14.20
C GLU A 121 6.09 -16.81 -12.83
N HIS A 122 6.66 -18.02 -12.82
CA HIS A 122 7.52 -18.48 -11.73
C HIS A 122 8.90 -17.83 -11.85
N VAL A 123 8.94 -16.50 -12.06
CA VAL A 123 10.16 -15.75 -11.86
C VAL A 123 10.27 -15.60 -10.35
N ALA A 124 11.30 -16.22 -9.76
CA ALA A 124 11.73 -15.91 -8.42
C ALA A 124 11.91 -14.39 -8.33
N VAL A 125 10.87 -13.72 -7.82
CA VAL A 125 10.82 -12.27 -7.73
C VAL A 125 11.97 -11.88 -6.83
N ASN A 126 12.97 -11.18 -7.35
CA ASN A 126 14.03 -10.65 -6.51
C ASN A 126 13.38 -9.69 -5.53
N ALA A 127 13.16 -10.18 -4.29
CA ALA A 127 12.49 -9.42 -3.26
C ALA A 127 13.17 -8.06 -3.15
N SER A 128 14.51 -8.00 -3.07
CA SER A 128 15.34 -6.78 -3.03
C SER A 128 15.09 -5.68 -4.08
N ASP A 129 14.27 -5.91 -5.11
CA ASP A 129 13.89 -4.91 -6.10
C ASP A 129 13.12 -3.73 -5.45
N PRO A 130 13.60 -2.48 -5.57
CA PRO A 130 12.86 -1.29 -5.15
C PRO A 130 11.43 -1.22 -5.70
N GLY A 131 11.18 -1.81 -6.88
CA GLY A 131 9.85 -1.92 -7.47
C GLY A 131 8.85 -2.68 -6.59
N GLN A 132 9.27 -3.76 -5.93
CA GLN A 132 8.42 -4.56 -5.04
C GLN A 132 8.04 -3.79 -3.76
N ILE A 133 8.96 -2.98 -3.21
CA ILE A 133 8.66 -2.12 -2.06
C ILE A 133 7.57 -1.12 -2.42
N VAL A 134 7.68 -0.47 -3.58
CA VAL A 134 6.67 0.51 -4.03
C VAL A 134 5.30 -0.14 -4.20
N ARG A 135 5.25 -1.36 -4.76
CA ARG A 135 4.00 -2.14 -4.91
C ARG A 135 3.41 -2.56 -3.57
N ALA A 136 4.25 -2.96 -2.60
CA ALA A 136 3.80 -3.30 -1.25
C ALA A 136 3.26 -2.07 -0.51
N VAL A 137 3.95 -0.92 -0.60
CA VAL A 137 3.47 0.34 0.00
C VAL A 137 2.16 0.78 -0.63
N TYR A 138 2.01 0.61 -1.95
CA TYR A 138 0.75 0.88 -2.64
C TYR A 138 -0.40 0.07 -2.01
N ASP A 139 -0.23 -1.24 -1.82
CA ASP A 139 -1.28 -2.08 -1.24
C ASP A 139 -1.49 -1.84 0.27
N ILE A 140 -0.47 -1.36 0.99
CA ILE A 140 -0.64 -0.88 2.37
C ILE A 140 -1.55 0.35 2.42
N GLU A 141 -1.40 1.28 1.47
CA GLU A 141 -2.31 2.43 1.36
C GLU A 141 -3.75 1.96 1.09
N GLU A 142 -3.93 1.02 0.16
CA GLU A 142 -5.24 0.44 -0.15
C GLU A 142 -5.85 -0.25 1.08
N ALA A 143 -5.07 -1.08 1.81
CA ALA A 143 -5.54 -1.78 2.99
C ALA A 143 -5.91 -0.81 4.13
N THR A 144 -5.14 0.26 4.30
CA THR A 144 -5.40 1.27 5.34
C THR A 144 -6.69 2.03 5.06
N ALA A 145 -6.88 2.48 3.81
CA ALA A 145 -8.11 3.17 3.42
C ALA A 145 -9.32 2.23 3.45
N THR A 146 -9.18 1.00 2.96
CA THR A 146 -10.26 -0.01 3.01
C THR A 146 -10.67 -0.32 4.45
N ALA A 147 -9.72 -0.51 5.36
CA ALA A 147 -10.02 -0.75 6.76
C ALA A 147 -10.78 0.42 7.40
N PHE A 148 -10.39 1.66 7.08
CA PHE A 148 -11.09 2.85 7.57
C PHE A 148 -12.51 2.96 6.98
N ASP A 149 -12.68 2.73 5.68
CA ASP A 149 -14.00 2.72 5.03
C ASP A 149 -14.93 1.66 5.64
N ILE A 150 -14.42 0.47 5.99
CA ILE A 150 -15.16 -0.59 6.70
C ILE A 150 -15.62 -0.09 8.07
N ILE A 151 -14.74 0.53 8.85
CA ILE A 151 -15.05 1.08 10.18
C ILE A 151 -16.21 2.08 10.11
N LEU A 152 -16.17 2.99 9.12
CA LEU A 152 -17.20 4.00 8.90
C LEU A 152 -18.52 3.37 8.43
N THR A 153 -18.45 2.51 7.41
CA THR A 153 -19.62 1.88 6.78
C THR A 153 -20.40 1.01 7.75
N HIS A 154 -19.69 0.26 8.61
CA HIS A 154 -20.31 -0.61 9.61
C HIS A 154 -20.58 0.10 10.95
N LYS A 155 -20.43 1.43 11.02
CA LYS A 155 -20.68 2.24 12.24
C LYS A 155 -19.96 1.68 13.48
N MET A 156 -18.70 1.27 13.34
CA MET A 156 -17.96 0.54 14.38
C MET A 156 -17.42 1.44 15.50
N ILE A 157 -17.54 2.75 15.37
CA ILE A 157 -17.06 3.75 16.34
C ILE A 157 -18.15 3.98 17.39
N ASN A 158 -17.85 3.67 18.65
CA ASN A 158 -18.73 3.84 19.81
C ASN A 158 -17.90 4.11 21.07
N SER A 159 -18.55 4.23 22.23
CA SER A 159 -17.88 4.53 23.52
C SER A 159 -16.78 3.53 23.89
N LYS A 160 -16.91 2.26 23.52
CA LYS A 160 -15.92 1.21 23.83
C LYS A 160 -14.77 1.19 22.82
N THR A 161 -15.06 1.44 21.55
CA THR A 161 -14.07 1.34 20.46
C THR A 161 -13.34 2.65 20.18
N ARG A 162 -13.81 3.77 20.75
CA ARG A 162 -13.18 5.09 20.65
C ARG A 162 -11.69 5.08 21.03
N GLY A 163 -11.39 4.63 22.25
CA GLY A 163 -10.02 4.59 22.78
C GLY A 163 -9.08 3.75 21.90
N PRO A 164 -9.43 2.49 21.60
CA PRO A 164 -8.67 1.66 20.66
C PRO A 164 -8.40 2.31 19.30
N LEU A 165 -9.38 3.02 18.73
CA LEU A 165 -9.22 3.69 17.44
C LEU A 165 -8.23 4.87 17.52
N ILE A 166 -8.31 5.67 18.58
CA ILE A 166 -7.38 6.78 18.83
C ILE A 166 -5.95 6.24 18.95
N SER A 167 -5.73 5.19 19.77
CA SER A 167 -4.41 4.56 19.93
C SER A 167 -3.86 4.05 18.59
N PHE A 168 -4.73 3.43 17.78
CA PHE A 168 -4.35 2.98 16.45
C PHE A 168 -3.98 4.13 15.51
N PHE A 169 -4.74 5.24 15.52
CA PHE A 169 -4.39 6.42 14.74
C PHE A 169 -3.08 7.07 15.18
N GLN A 170 -2.80 7.16 16.48
CA GLN A 170 -1.51 7.62 16.99
C GLN A 170 -0.35 6.74 16.46
N LEU A 171 -0.53 5.42 16.46
CA LEU A 171 0.41 4.49 15.86
C LEU A 171 0.62 4.74 14.36
N LEU A 172 -0.45 4.98 13.59
CA LEU A 172 -0.32 5.28 12.16
C LEU A 172 0.43 6.59 11.92
N VAL A 173 0.09 7.64 12.65
CA VAL A 173 0.71 8.97 12.52
C VAL A 173 2.22 8.90 12.72
N ALA A 174 2.68 8.08 13.68
CA ALA A 174 4.11 7.89 13.92
C ALA A 174 4.75 6.95 12.89
N HIS A 175 4.16 5.78 12.66
CA HIS A 175 4.86 4.62 12.10
C HIS A 175 4.36 4.14 10.76
N HIS A 176 3.23 4.63 10.22
CA HIS A 176 2.73 4.18 8.92
C HIS A 176 3.77 4.42 7.81
N PRO A 177 4.06 3.47 6.90
CA PRO A 177 5.12 3.61 5.90
C PRO A 177 4.86 4.74 4.87
N SER A 178 3.60 4.92 4.46
CA SER A 178 3.21 6.00 3.55
C SER A 178 3.08 7.36 4.24
N LYS A 179 3.75 8.38 3.69
CA LYS A 179 3.68 9.78 4.16
C LYS A 179 2.27 10.36 4.06
N ARG A 180 1.53 10.05 2.99
CA ARG A 180 0.16 10.59 2.79
C ARG A 180 -0.81 10.02 3.82
N CYS A 181 -0.66 8.74 4.19
CA CYS A 181 -1.49 8.15 5.24
C CYS A 181 -1.15 8.69 6.63
N ARG A 182 0.13 8.97 6.92
CA ARG A 182 0.49 9.66 8.18
C ARG A 182 -0.19 11.02 8.29
N LYS A 183 -0.13 11.81 7.21
CA LYS A 183 -0.79 13.13 7.17
C LYS A 183 -2.31 13.02 7.31
N GLY A 184 -2.97 12.20 6.48
CA GLY A 184 -4.42 12.06 6.52
C GLY A 184 -4.93 11.51 7.85
N THR A 185 -4.20 10.58 8.47
CA THR A 185 -4.54 10.12 9.82
C THR A 185 -4.34 11.23 10.87
N ALA A 186 -3.28 12.04 10.77
CA ALA A 186 -3.07 13.15 11.69
C ALA A 186 -4.20 14.19 11.59
N ASP A 187 -4.63 14.50 10.37
CA ASP A 187 -5.75 15.42 10.12
C ASP A 187 -7.05 14.87 10.76
N ILE A 188 -7.32 13.57 10.65
CA ILE A 188 -8.45 12.91 11.31
C ILE A 188 -8.30 12.96 12.84
N LEU A 189 -7.11 12.65 13.36
CA LEU A 189 -6.84 12.54 14.79
C LEU A 189 -7.00 13.89 15.51
N VAL A 190 -6.56 14.98 14.89
CA VAL A 190 -6.69 16.34 15.45
C VAL A 190 -8.17 16.77 15.52
N ASN A 191 -8.99 16.35 14.56
CA ASN A 191 -10.42 16.67 14.51
C ASN A 191 -11.29 15.55 15.10
N PHE A 192 -10.71 14.58 15.81
CA PHE A 192 -11.41 13.35 16.17
C PHE A 192 -12.57 13.59 17.16
N ASP A 193 -12.39 14.50 18.11
CA ASP A 193 -13.44 14.89 19.06
C ASP A 193 -14.58 15.68 18.38
N ASP A 194 -14.30 16.43 17.32
CA ASP A 194 -15.31 17.15 16.53
C ASP A 194 -16.10 16.19 15.62
N LEU A 195 -15.40 15.23 15.02
CA LEU A 195 -15.99 14.22 14.13
C LEU A 195 -16.82 13.18 14.89
N TRP A 196 -16.35 12.78 16.07
CA TRP A 196 -17.05 11.88 16.97
C TRP A 196 -17.00 12.43 18.40
N PRO A 197 -17.92 13.29 18.82
CA PRO A 197 -17.96 13.77 20.19
C PRO A 197 -18.19 12.65 21.24
N SER A 198 -17.57 12.78 22.42
CA SER A 198 -17.72 11.83 23.53
C SER A 198 -19.11 11.88 24.18
N ASN A 199 -19.77 13.04 24.16
CA ASN A 199 -21.11 13.28 24.73
C ASN A 199 -22.26 12.63 23.94
N ILE A 200 -22.05 12.27 22.66
CA ILE A 200 -23.07 11.61 21.82
C ILE A 200 -23.47 10.25 22.42
N TRP A 201 -22.52 9.56 23.05
CA TRP A 201 -22.72 8.19 23.55
C TRP A 201 -23.53 8.12 24.85
N HIS A 202 -24.01 9.26 25.36
CA HIS A 202 -24.84 9.38 26.56
C HIS A 202 -26.29 9.79 26.26
N SER A 203 -26.68 10.03 25.00
CA SER A 203 -28.01 10.53 24.63
C SER A 203 -28.67 9.69 23.53
N ASN A 204 -30.00 9.52 23.60
CA ASN A 204 -30.83 8.74 22.65
C ASN A 204 -30.91 9.33 21.23
N VAL A 205 -30.06 10.31 20.86
CA VAL A 205 -30.02 10.97 19.54
C VAL A 205 -28.80 10.49 18.74
N GLN A 206 -28.59 9.17 18.77
CA GLN A 206 -27.32 8.54 18.37
C GLN A 206 -27.16 8.43 16.85
N GLU A 207 -28.26 8.28 16.13
CA GLU A 207 -28.21 7.98 14.69
C GLU A 207 -28.08 9.23 13.81
N ALA A 208 -28.72 10.33 14.17
CA ALA A 208 -28.70 11.56 13.36
C ALA A 208 -27.33 12.25 13.37
N VAL A 209 -26.68 12.32 14.54
CA VAL A 209 -25.39 13.01 14.69
C VAL A 209 -24.23 12.20 14.09
N VAL A 210 -24.23 10.87 14.24
CA VAL A 210 -23.23 9.99 13.60
C VAL A 210 -23.37 10.04 12.08
N SER A 211 -24.60 10.11 11.57
CA SER A 211 -24.85 10.27 10.13
C SER A 211 -24.36 11.62 9.61
N GLN A 212 -24.49 12.69 10.39
CA GLN A 212 -24.03 14.04 10.04
C GLN A 212 -22.50 14.17 10.11
N GLY A 213 -21.86 13.54 11.10
CA GLY A 213 -20.40 13.38 11.17
C GLY A 213 -19.87 12.59 9.97
N ASN A 214 -20.52 11.48 9.60
CA ASN A 214 -20.18 10.67 8.42
C ASN A 214 -20.32 11.45 7.09
N ILE A 215 -21.19 12.46 7.04
CA ILE A 215 -21.33 13.36 5.88
C ILE A 215 -20.18 14.39 5.84
N ALA A 216 -19.76 14.95 6.98
CA ALA A 216 -18.59 15.81 7.09
C ALA A 216 -17.26 15.05 6.85
N LEU A 217 -17.24 13.74 7.11
CA LEU A 217 -16.13 12.82 6.85
C LEU A 217 -15.81 12.61 5.36
N LYS A 218 -16.69 13.00 4.42
CA LYS A 218 -16.40 12.91 2.98
C LYS A 218 -15.14 13.69 2.57
N ASP A 219 -14.78 14.70 3.37
CA ASP A 219 -13.59 15.52 3.18
C ASP A 219 -12.32 14.94 3.82
N PHE A 220 -12.46 14.04 4.81
CA PHE A 220 -11.35 13.42 5.52
C PHE A 220 -10.97 12.08 4.89
N ARG A 221 -9.84 12.05 4.17
CA ARG A 221 -9.32 10.86 3.51
C ARG A 221 -8.06 10.37 4.22
N ILE A 222 -8.14 9.24 4.92
CA ILE A 222 -7.05 8.71 5.77
C ILE A 222 -5.71 8.58 5.03
N CYS A 223 -5.74 8.28 3.72
CA CYS A 223 -4.58 8.18 2.84
C CYS A 223 -4.59 9.18 1.67
N GLY A 224 -5.38 10.25 1.76
CA GLY A 224 -5.53 11.27 0.71
C GLY A 224 -6.57 10.93 -0.36
N LYS A 225 -6.87 11.90 -1.23
CA LYS A 225 -8.00 11.85 -2.18
C LYS A 225 -7.91 10.79 -3.28
N GLU A 226 -6.72 10.24 -3.52
CA GLU A 226 -6.45 9.23 -4.55
C GLU A 226 -6.61 7.80 -4.02
N VAL A 227 -6.94 7.60 -2.74
CA VAL A 227 -6.98 6.28 -2.08
C VAL A 227 -8.33 6.12 -1.35
N PRO A 228 -9.02 4.97 -1.44
CA PRO A 228 -8.62 3.76 -2.18
C PRO A 228 -8.77 3.91 -3.69
N ARG A 229 -7.97 3.15 -4.44
CA ARG A 229 -7.97 3.07 -5.90
C ARG A 229 -8.78 1.88 -6.41
N GLY A 230 -9.01 0.88 -5.56
CA GLY A 230 -9.89 -0.24 -5.85
C GLY A 230 -9.24 -1.40 -6.60
N TYR A 231 -7.90 -1.50 -6.58
CA TYR A 231 -7.18 -2.65 -7.12
C TYR A 231 -5.88 -2.92 -6.36
N TRP A 232 -5.43 -4.18 -6.38
CA TRP A 232 -4.24 -4.66 -5.69
C TRP A 232 -3.10 -4.92 -6.68
N ILE A 233 -1.84 -4.71 -6.25
CA ILE A 233 -0.65 -5.01 -7.08
C ILE A 233 0.17 -6.15 -6.48
N PHE A 234 0.72 -5.96 -5.28
CA PHE A 234 1.53 -6.95 -4.56
C PHE A 234 0.68 -8.10 -3.97
N CYS A 235 -0.51 -7.76 -3.50
CA CYS A 235 -1.51 -8.61 -2.89
C CYS A 235 -2.58 -9.06 -3.88
N ARG A 236 -2.34 -8.90 -5.19
CA ARG A 236 -3.24 -9.39 -6.22
C ARG A 236 -3.27 -10.93 -6.22
N GLY A 237 -4.47 -11.49 -6.15
CA GLY A 237 -4.72 -12.92 -6.31
C GLY A 237 -4.65 -13.38 -7.76
N SER A 238 -4.48 -14.69 -7.98
CA SER A 238 -4.70 -15.27 -9.31
C SER A 238 -6.18 -15.31 -9.70
N LYS A 239 -7.06 -15.39 -8.69
CA LYS A 239 -8.51 -15.24 -8.80
C LYS A 239 -8.94 -13.90 -8.19
N ASN A 240 -10.15 -13.45 -8.51
CA ASN A 240 -10.67 -12.15 -8.05
C ASN A 240 -11.04 -12.13 -6.55
N ASP A 241 -11.39 -13.28 -6.00
CA ASP A 241 -11.82 -13.49 -4.63
C ASP A 241 -10.69 -13.87 -3.67
N THR A 242 -9.46 -14.01 -4.16
CA THR A 242 -8.30 -14.42 -3.36
C THR A 242 -7.39 -13.24 -3.01
N ARG A 243 -6.70 -13.37 -1.86
CA ARG A 243 -5.72 -12.39 -1.34
C ARG A 243 -6.35 -11.01 -1.04
N GLY A 244 -5.94 -9.97 -1.76
CA GLY A 244 -6.48 -8.62 -1.63
C GLY A 244 -6.30 -8.02 -0.23
N PHE A 245 -7.41 -7.57 0.36
CA PHE A 245 -7.43 -6.81 1.63
C PHE A 245 -6.73 -7.53 2.78
N SER A 246 -6.97 -8.83 2.96
CA SER A 246 -6.35 -9.60 4.04
C SER A 246 -4.83 -9.68 3.89
N CYS A 247 -4.33 -9.84 2.66
CA CYS A 247 -2.90 -9.78 2.36
C CYS A 247 -2.34 -8.38 2.64
N GLY A 248 -3.01 -7.32 2.16
CA GLY A 248 -2.56 -5.95 2.35
C GLY A 248 -2.49 -5.58 3.84
N LEU A 249 -3.45 -6.04 4.63
CA LEU A 249 -3.48 -5.86 6.08
C LEU A 249 -2.29 -6.56 6.76
N TRP A 250 -1.99 -7.82 6.42
CA TRP A 250 -0.80 -8.50 6.94
C TRP A 250 0.48 -7.76 6.62
N VAL A 251 0.65 -7.36 5.36
CA VAL A 251 1.79 -6.59 4.87
C VAL A 251 1.92 -5.27 5.65
N PHE A 252 0.80 -4.61 5.92
CA PHE A 252 0.74 -3.40 6.72
C PHE A 252 1.13 -3.62 8.19
N LEU A 253 0.60 -4.64 8.88
CA LEU A 253 0.98 -4.95 10.27
C LEU A 253 2.48 -5.26 10.41
N HIS A 254 3.00 -6.04 9.47
CA HIS A 254 4.42 -6.38 9.36
C HIS A 254 5.28 -5.15 9.07
N SER A 255 4.76 -4.19 8.31
CA SER A 255 5.44 -2.91 8.10
C SER A 255 5.56 -2.08 9.37
N LEU A 256 4.53 -2.09 10.22
CA LEU A 256 4.55 -1.36 11.48
C LEU A 256 5.58 -1.98 12.44
N SER A 257 5.60 -3.31 12.56
CA SER A 257 6.47 -4.00 13.52
C SER A 257 7.96 -3.75 13.29
N VAL A 258 8.39 -3.49 12.06
CA VAL A 258 9.80 -3.21 11.73
C VAL A 258 10.16 -1.72 11.78
N ARG A 259 9.19 -0.82 12.00
CA ARG A 259 9.38 0.64 11.98
C ARG A 259 9.42 1.27 13.37
N ILE A 260 9.15 0.48 14.41
CA ILE A 260 9.06 0.92 15.81
C ILE A 260 10.38 0.76 16.56
N GLU A 261 10.52 1.51 17.65
CA GLU A 261 11.64 1.38 18.59
C GLU A 261 11.39 0.31 19.67
N ASP A 262 12.47 -0.18 20.29
CA ASP A 262 12.41 -1.23 21.32
C ASP A 262 11.38 -0.92 22.43
N ARG A 263 11.33 0.34 22.89
CA ARG A 263 10.44 0.81 23.96
C ARG A 263 8.96 0.88 23.55
N GLU A 264 8.66 0.89 22.26
CA GLU A 264 7.30 0.96 21.73
C GLU A 264 6.69 -0.43 21.48
N SER A 265 7.52 -1.49 21.50
CA SER A 265 7.14 -2.85 21.12
C SER A 265 5.86 -3.35 21.80
N GLN A 266 5.78 -3.22 23.13
CA GLN A 266 4.60 -3.68 23.86
C GLN A 266 3.35 -2.85 23.54
N SER A 267 3.46 -1.53 23.50
CA SER A 267 2.32 -0.65 23.17
C SER A 267 1.80 -0.90 21.76
N VAL A 268 2.69 -1.14 20.80
CA VAL A 268 2.33 -1.44 19.41
C VAL A 268 1.64 -2.79 19.30
N PHE A 269 2.18 -3.81 19.98
CA PHE A 269 1.55 -5.13 20.08
C PHE A 269 0.11 -5.02 20.61
N THR A 270 -0.08 -4.35 21.76
CA THR A 270 -1.42 -4.16 22.36
C THR A 270 -2.33 -3.40 21.41
N THR A 271 -1.86 -2.30 20.81
CA THR A 271 -2.65 -1.50 19.85
C THR A 271 -3.09 -2.31 18.63
N VAL A 272 -2.21 -3.16 18.10
CA VAL A 272 -2.54 -4.05 16.97
C VAL A 272 -3.56 -5.11 17.36
N CYS A 273 -3.40 -5.74 18.53
CA CYS A 273 -4.36 -6.72 19.04
C CYS A 273 -5.74 -6.10 19.27
N ASP A 274 -5.79 -4.92 19.88
CA ASP A 274 -7.03 -4.16 20.11
C ASP A 274 -7.67 -3.73 18.79
N PHE A 275 -6.88 -3.25 17.83
CA PHE A 275 -7.40 -2.88 16.53
C PHE A 275 -8.07 -4.07 15.83
N ILE A 276 -7.40 -5.22 15.76
CA ILE A 276 -7.97 -6.42 15.13
C ILE A 276 -9.21 -6.89 15.88
N HIS A 277 -9.16 -6.92 17.22
CA HIS A 277 -10.29 -7.35 18.06
C HIS A 277 -11.54 -6.46 17.92
N ASN A 278 -11.35 -5.16 17.67
CA ASN A 278 -12.47 -4.22 17.62
C ASN A 278 -12.96 -3.95 16.19
N PHE A 279 -12.08 -3.99 15.17
CA PHE A 279 -12.37 -3.46 13.84
C PHE A 279 -12.23 -4.43 12.69
N PHE A 280 -11.62 -5.61 12.87
CA PHE A 280 -11.52 -6.57 11.78
C PHE A 280 -12.87 -7.27 11.53
N ILE A 281 -13.39 -7.17 10.31
CA ILE A 281 -14.78 -7.56 9.97
C ILE A 281 -15.03 -9.08 10.05
N CYS A 282 -14.00 -9.90 9.79
CA CYS A 282 -14.10 -11.35 9.88
C CYS A 282 -14.07 -11.79 11.35
N GLU A 283 -15.23 -12.16 11.89
CA GLU A 283 -15.35 -12.58 13.29
C GLU A 283 -14.46 -13.78 13.63
N GLU A 284 -14.46 -14.81 12.79
CA GLU A 284 -13.66 -16.02 13.00
C GLU A 284 -12.16 -15.71 13.01
N CYS A 285 -11.71 -14.92 12.04
CA CYS A 285 -10.32 -14.48 11.93
C CYS A 285 -9.89 -13.69 13.16
N ARG A 286 -10.77 -12.82 13.65
CA ARG A 286 -10.57 -11.95 14.80
C ARG A 286 -10.46 -12.74 16.10
N GLN A 287 -11.33 -13.71 16.32
CA GLN A 287 -11.27 -14.60 17.48
C GLN A 287 -9.96 -15.40 17.47
N HIS A 288 -9.56 -15.93 16.32
CA HIS A 288 -8.30 -16.66 16.17
C HIS A 288 -7.07 -15.79 16.45
N PHE A 289 -7.00 -14.58 15.87
CA PHE A 289 -5.90 -13.67 16.11
C PHE A 289 -5.83 -13.22 17.57
N TYR A 290 -6.99 -12.91 18.18
CA TYR A 290 -7.07 -12.50 19.57
C TYR A 290 -6.65 -13.62 20.54
N LYS A 291 -6.92 -14.89 20.20
CA LYS A 291 -6.41 -16.05 20.95
C LYS A 291 -4.88 -16.10 20.94
N MET A 292 -4.24 -15.83 19.80
CA MET A 292 -2.78 -15.72 19.72
C MET A 292 -2.25 -14.51 20.50
N CYS A 293 -2.95 -13.37 20.49
CA CYS A 293 -2.60 -12.23 21.33
C CYS A 293 -2.65 -12.58 22.83
N SER A 294 -3.69 -13.29 23.24
CA SER A 294 -3.94 -13.64 24.66
C SER A 294 -2.97 -14.70 25.20
N SER A 295 -2.27 -15.44 24.32
CA SER A 295 -1.27 -16.43 24.74
C SER A 295 0.09 -15.83 25.07
N VAL A 296 0.29 -14.54 24.78
CA VAL A 296 1.53 -13.81 25.14
C VAL A 296 1.53 -13.51 26.63
N SER A 297 2.44 -14.16 27.37
CA SER A 297 2.52 -14.05 28.84
C SER A 297 3.50 -12.97 29.33
N SER A 298 4.40 -12.50 28.48
CA SER A 298 5.47 -11.55 28.85
C SER A 298 5.49 -10.38 27.87
N PRO A 299 5.72 -9.14 28.35
CA PRO A 299 5.73 -7.97 27.49
C PRO A 299 6.93 -7.98 26.54
N PHE A 300 6.74 -7.42 25.35
CA PHE A 300 7.82 -7.24 24.37
C PHE A 300 8.69 -6.03 24.74
N ASN A 301 9.95 -6.28 25.07
CA ASN A 301 10.94 -5.25 25.39
C ASN A 301 11.88 -4.91 24.21
N LYS A 302 11.82 -5.70 23.14
CA LYS A 302 12.66 -5.56 21.95
C LYS A 302 11.80 -5.64 20.69
N THR A 303 12.07 -4.75 19.74
CA THR A 303 11.38 -4.73 18.45
C THR A 303 11.51 -6.08 17.75
N ARG A 304 12.70 -6.69 17.85
CA ARG A 304 12.98 -8.01 17.29
C ARG A 304 12.00 -9.08 17.78
N ASP A 305 11.68 -9.10 19.07
CA ASP A 305 10.84 -10.14 19.65
C ASP A 305 9.39 -10.00 19.18
N TYR A 306 8.90 -8.76 19.08
CA TYR A 306 7.57 -8.49 18.50
C TYR A 306 7.49 -8.86 17.01
N VAL A 307 8.51 -8.49 16.21
CA VAL A 307 8.60 -8.86 14.78
C VAL A 307 8.55 -10.38 14.62
N LEU A 308 9.34 -11.11 15.42
CA LEU A 308 9.37 -12.57 15.37
C LEU A 308 8.04 -13.19 15.83
N TRP A 309 7.40 -12.63 16.84
CA TRP A 309 6.07 -13.06 17.27
C TRP A 309 5.04 -12.90 16.15
N LEU A 310 4.99 -11.73 15.50
CA LEU A 310 4.03 -11.48 14.41
C LEU A 310 4.29 -12.40 13.21
N TRP A 311 5.55 -12.70 12.92
CA TRP A 311 5.93 -13.69 11.90
C TRP A 311 5.47 -15.11 12.26
N ASN A 312 5.69 -15.54 13.52
CA ASN A 312 5.21 -16.83 14.01
C ASN A 312 3.68 -16.94 13.96
N ALA A 313 2.97 -15.91 14.42
CA ALA A 313 1.51 -15.86 14.40
C ALA A 313 0.96 -15.96 12.96
N HIS A 314 1.58 -15.26 12.00
CA HIS A 314 1.19 -15.38 10.59
C HIS A 314 1.45 -16.79 10.04
N ASN A 315 2.54 -17.46 10.43
CA ASN A 315 2.82 -18.83 10.02
C ASN A 315 1.89 -19.86 10.65
N GLU A 316 1.42 -19.64 11.88
CA GLU A 316 0.38 -20.47 12.50
C GLU A 316 -0.93 -20.38 11.70
N VAL A 317 -1.31 -19.17 11.29
CA VAL A 317 -2.45 -18.95 10.39
C VAL A 317 -2.24 -19.63 9.04
N ASN A 318 -1.06 -19.50 8.42
CA ASN A 318 -0.76 -20.17 7.16
C ASN A 318 -0.86 -21.69 7.27
N HIS A 319 -0.33 -22.29 8.34
CA HIS A 319 -0.41 -23.73 8.55
C HIS A 319 -1.86 -24.23 8.71
N ARG A 320 -2.70 -23.47 9.41
CA ARG A 320 -4.13 -23.79 9.52
C ARG A 320 -4.83 -23.66 8.16
N LEU A 321 -4.74 -22.48 7.55
CA LEU A 321 -5.42 -22.18 6.28
C LEU A 321 -4.95 -23.08 5.14
N MET A 322 -3.69 -23.51 5.13
CA MET A 322 -3.18 -24.48 4.15
C MET A 322 -4.03 -25.75 4.10
N LYS A 323 -4.45 -26.26 5.27
CA LYS A 323 -5.24 -27.49 5.38
C LYS A 323 -6.70 -27.24 4.98
N GLU A 324 -7.27 -26.14 5.47
CA GLU A 324 -8.66 -25.76 5.19
C GLU A 324 -8.87 -25.42 3.70
N GLU A 325 -7.98 -24.61 3.12
CA GLU A 325 -8.03 -24.21 1.71
C GLU A 325 -7.80 -25.39 0.77
N ALA A 326 -6.95 -26.36 1.14
CA ALA A 326 -6.76 -27.58 0.37
C ALA A 326 -8.01 -28.49 0.41
N HIS A 327 -8.64 -28.63 1.57
CA HIS A 327 -9.87 -29.41 1.73
C HIS A 327 -11.06 -28.78 1.00
N LEU A 328 -11.22 -27.47 1.08
CA LEU A 328 -12.34 -26.73 0.50
C LEU A 328 -12.08 -26.26 -0.94
N GLN A 329 -10.86 -26.43 -1.45
CA GLN A 329 -10.42 -25.95 -2.78
C GLN A 329 -10.59 -24.42 -2.97
N THR A 330 -10.51 -23.68 -1.87
CA THR A 330 -10.69 -22.21 -1.84
C THR A 330 -9.36 -21.44 -1.92
N GLY A 331 -8.23 -22.13 -1.81
CA GLY A 331 -6.91 -21.52 -1.88
C GLY A 331 -6.61 -20.87 -3.23
N ASP A 332 -5.69 -19.90 -3.21
CA ASP A 332 -5.16 -19.30 -4.44
C ASP A 332 -4.18 -20.27 -5.13
N PRO A 333 -4.47 -20.75 -6.35
CA PRO A 333 -3.61 -21.73 -7.02
C PRO A 333 -2.16 -21.27 -7.24
N LYS A 334 -1.93 -19.96 -7.45
CA LYS A 334 -0.59 -19.42 -7.68
C LYS A 334 0.13 -19.00 -6.40
N TYR A 335 -0.59 -18.89 -5.30
CA TYR A 335 -0.06 -18.44 -4.01
C TYR A 335 -0.49 -19.38 -2.88
N PRO A 336 -0.11 -20.67 -2.93
CA PRO A 336 -0.46 -21.61 -1.88
C PRO A 336 0.14 -21.18 -0.54
N LYS A 337 -0.57 -21.43 0.56
CA LYS A 337 -0.03 -21.23 1.90
C LYS A 337 1.14 -22.18 2.10
N ILE A 338 2.31 -21.64 2.40
CA ILE A 338 3.50 -22.43 2.71
C ILE A 338 3.81 -22.32 4.19
N PHE A 339 4.00 -23.47 4.84
CA PHE A 339 4.62 -23.57 6.15
C PHE A 339 6.10 -23.83 5.93
N GLY A 340 6.97 -23.22 6.73
CA GLY A 340 8.42 -23.36 6.58
C GLY A 340 8.86 -24.83 6.71
N HIS A 341 9.03 -25.53 5.58
CA HIS A 341 9.94 -26.66 5.49
C HIS A 341 10.58 -26.78 4.10
N GLN A 342 11.92 -26.91 4.18
CA GLN A 342 12.87 -27.57 3.27
C GLN A 342 13.44 -26.94 1.99
N SER A 343 12.84 -25.97 1.31
CA SER A 343 13.49 -25.42 0.10
C SER A 343 14.22 -24.08 0.27
N SER A 344 14.02 -23.35 1.38
CA SER A 344 14.50 -21.95 1.43
C SER A 344 15.35 -21.55 2.66
N CYS A 345 15.36 -22.34 3.74
CA CYS A 345 16.30 -22.20 4.87
C CYS A 345 16.57 -23.56 5.58
N ALA A 346 17.52 -24.36 5.11
CA ALA A 346 17.89 -25.65 5.71
C ALA A 346 18.57 -25.55 7.10
N HIS A 347 18.83 -24.35 7.62
CA HIS A 347 19.52 -24.13 8.90
C HIS A 347 18.62 -23.72 10.07
N LEU A 348 17.30 -23.58 9.87
CA LEU A 348 16.35 -23.22 10.95
C LEU A 348 15.44 -24.38 11.38
N VAL A 349 15.77 -25.62 11.00
CA VAL A 349 15.08 -26.81 11.51
C VAL A 349 15.47 -26.99 12.98
N PHE A 350 14.66 -26.46 13.89
CA PHE A 350 14.67 -26.87 15.28
C PHE A 350 13.99 -28.23 15.38
N ALA A 351 14.80 -29.30 15.44
CA ALA A 351 14.31 -30.59 15.90
C ALA A 351 13.85 -30.45 17.38
N PRO A 352 12.71 -31.05 17.76
CA PRO A 352 12.26 -31.00 19.14
C PRO A 352 13.16 -31.92 19.97
N GLN A 353 14.16 -31.35 20.64
CA GLN A 353 14.83 -32.04 21.74
C GLN A 353 14.36 -31.45 23.06
N SER A 354 13.89 -32.38 23.90
CA SER A 354 13.38 -32.21 25.24
C SER A 354 14.23 -31.28 26.11
N GLY A 355 13.57 -30.26 26.64
CA GLY A 355 13.92 -29.58 27.89
C GLY A 355 15.38 -29.16 28.08
N LYS A 356 15.84 -28.07 27.43
CA LYS A 356 16.90 -27.20 27.96
C LYS A 356 16.68 -25.73 27.56
N THR A 357 16.93 -24.85 28.52
CA THR A 357 16.82 -23.38 28.49
C THR A 357 17.51 -22.71 27.30
N MET A 358 16.83 -21.72 26.74
CA MET A 358 17.21 -20.85 25.63
C MET A 358 18.52 -20.09 25.93
N LYS A 359 19.64 -20.50 25.32
CA LYS A 359 20.93 -19.78 25.40
C LYS A 359 21.16 -18.94 24.14
N SER A 360 21.58 -17.70 24.38
CA SER A 360 21.79 -16.60 23.43
C SER A 360 22.76 -16.95 22.30
N ILE A 361 22.35 -16.72 21.06
CA ILE A 361 23.26 -16.47 19.94
C ILE A 361 23.00 -15.03 19.46
N GLY A 362 23.94 -14.14 19.81
CA GLY A 362 23.90 -12.72 19.48
C GLY A 362 24.16 -12.47 18.00
N ILE A 363 23.10 -12.50 17.19
CA ILE A 363 23.13 -11.97 15.81
C ILE A 363 22.71 -10.50 15.87
N LYS A 364 23.64 -9.61 15.52
CA LYS A 364 23.44 -8.16 15.41
C LYS A 364 22.73 -7.85 14.07
N MET A 365 21.40 -8.00 14.02
CA MET A 365 20.60 -7.64 12.84
C MET A 365 20.38 -6.12 12.79
N ARG A 366 20.97 -5.45 11.79
CA ARG A 366 20.54 -4.11 11.37
C ARG A 366 19.38 -4.29 10.39
N PHE A 367 18.16 -4.13 10.89
CA PHE A 367 16.90 -4.27 10.15
C PHE A 367 16.55 -3.00 9.38
N SER A 368 17.33 -2.69 8.35
CA SER A 368 16.80 -1.91 7.24
C SER A 368 16.28 -2.91 6.23
N ASN A 369 14.99 -3.25 6.32
CA ASN A 369 14.09 -3.54 5.20
C ASN A 369 13.03 -4.59 5.56
N PHE A 370 11.84 -4.31 5.04
CA PHE A 370 10.57 -5.04 4.91
C PHE A 370 10.62 -6.54 4.48
N TRP A 371 11.82 -7.13 4.35
CA TRP A 371 12.07 -8.29 3.47
C TRP A 371 11.90 -9.68 4.10
N LEU A 372 11.69 -9.79 5.41
CA LEU A 372 11.60 -11.10 6.07
C LEU A 372 10.26 -11.80 5.89
N ILE A 373 9.26 -11.12 5.34
CA ILE A 373 7.86 -11.55 5.49
C ILE A 373 7.26 -12.07 4.18
N THR A 374 7.91 -11.84 3.02
CA THR A 374 7.33 -12.21 1.72
C THR A 374 8.09 -13.28 0.96
N MET A 375 9.32 -13.63 1.36
CA MET A 375 10.04 -14.77 0.81
C MET A 375 10.90 -15.40 1.89
N GLY A 376 10.74 -16.71 2.10
CA GLY A 376 11.67 -17.52 2.87
C GLY A 376 13.04 -17.66 2.20
N GLU A 377 13.41 -16.84 1.22
CA GLU A 377 14.63 -17.01 0.41
C GLU A 377 15.60 -15.84 0.65
N ARG A 378 16.84 -16.19 1.02
CA ARG A 378 18.05 -15.34 1.17
C ARG A 378 18.36 -14.80 2.57
N LEU A 379 18.49 -15.70 3.54
CA LEU A 379 19.41 -15.53 4.68
C LEU A 379 20.60 -16.50 4.66
N CYS A 380 20.92 -17.09 3.49
CA CYS A 380 21.98 -18.11 3.36
C CYS A 380 23.30 -17.67 2.68
N LEU A 381 23.59 -16.37 2.49
CA LEU A 381 24.89 -15.95 1.93
C LEU A 381 25.64 -15.00 2.88
N HIS A 382 26.49 -15.62 3.70
CA HIS A 382 27.51 -14.95 4.49
C HIS A 382 28.70 -14.51 3.60
N THR A 383 29.40 -13.47 4.06
CA THR A 383 30.76 -12.99 3.68
C THR A 383 30.89 -11.92 2.56
N LYS A 384 31.00 -10.64 2.97
CA LYS A 384 32.16 -9.74 2.70
C LYS A 384 31.92 -8.32 3.25
N THR A 385 32.56 -8.04 4.38
CA THR A 385 32.27 -6.95 5.33
C THR A 385 33.07 -5.65 5.09
N ARG A 386 33.30 -5.17 3.86
CA ARG A 386 34.10 -3.92 3.68
C ARG A 386 33.54 -2.84 2.75
N VAL A 387 32.51 -3.11 1.96
CA VAL A 387 31.89 -2.07 1.10
C VAL A 387 30.69 -1.40 1.80
N PHE A 388 30.02 -2.10 2.72
CA PHE A 388 28.79 -1.67 3.38
C PHE A 388 28.98 -0.51 4.40
N LEU A 389 30.20 -0.29 4.91
CA LEU A 389 30.51 0.78 5.86
C LEU A 389 30.64 2.17 5.20
N ARG A 390 30.88 2.25 3.88
CA ARG A 390 30.99 3.55 3.18
C ARG A 390 29.62 4.15 2.81
N MET A 391 28.58 3.35 2.58
CA MET A 391 27.24 3.86 2.26
C MET A 391 26.45 4.36 3.48
N ILE A 392 26.77 3.88 4.69
CA ILE A 392 26.09 4.32 5.93
C ILE A 392 26.50 5.75 6.33
N LYS A 393 27.68 6.22 5.91
CA LYS A 393 28.10 7.60 6.17
C LYS A 393 27.35 8.62 5.31
N LEU A 394 26.78 8.22 4.17
CA LEU A 394 26.05 9.13 3.27
C LEU A 394 24.56 9.28 3.61
N SER A 395 23.93 8.28 4.25
CA SER A 395 22.53 8.39 4.69
C SER A 395 22.35 9.05 6.06
N GLN A 396 23.39 9.07 6.91
CA GLN A 396 23.39 9.81 8.19
C GLN A 396 23.79 11.29 8.05
N LEU A 397 24.32 11.70 6.89
CA LEU A 397 24.69 13.09 6.62
C LEU A 397 23.53 13.96 6.09
N MET A 398 22.35 13.37 5.83
CA MET A 398 21.14 14.14 5.44
C MET A 398 20.04 14.16 6.50
N ILE A 399 20.35 13.76 7.74
CA ILE A 399 19.44 13.86 8.89
C ILE A 399 20.21 14.45 10.07
N VAL A 400 20.64 15.71 9.95
CA VAL A 400 21.02 16.57 11.08
C VAL A 400 20.53 18.00 10.78
N GLN A 401 19.40 18.35 11.41
CA GLN A 401 18.98 19.66 11.98
C GLN A 401 19.24 21.00 11.24
N PRO A 402 18.31 21.98 11.35
CA PRO A 402 18.32 22.81 12.56
C PRO A 402 16.93 23.15 13.14
N GLN A 403 16.68 22.65 14.35
CA GLN A 403 16.12 23.47 15.42
C GLN A 403 17.31 23.97 16.26
N GLN A 404 17.94 25.06 15.82
CA GLN A 404 18.83 25.90 16.60
C GLN A 404 19.02 27.23 15.84
N MET A 405 18.07 28.13 15.98
CA MET A 405 18.26 29.57 15.70
C MET A 405 17.21 30.35 16.50
N LEU A 406 17.42 30.41 17.81
CA LEU A 406 16.82 31.38 18.73
C LEU A 406 17.80 31.47 19.90
N LEU A 407 18.54 32.58 19.95
CA LEU A 407 19.53 33.05 20.94
C LEU A 407 20.94 33.28 20.35
N GLN A 408 21.08 34.37 19.60
CA GLN A 408 22.20 35.33 19.70
C GLN A 408 21.99 36.47 18.69
N TYR A 409 21.15 37.43 19.08
CA TYR A 409 21.19 38.84 18.68
C TYR A 409 20.72 39.67 19.89
N ARG A 410 21.63 39.81 20.85
CA ARG A 410 21.96 41.04 21.57
C ARG A 410 23.43 40.96 21.95
#